data_AF-A0A1Y3XS74-F1
#
_entry.id   AF-A0A1Y3XS74-F1
#
_cell.length_a   1.000
_cell.length_b   1.000
_cell.length_c   1.000
_cell.angle_alpha   90.00
_cell.angle_beta   90.00
_cell.angle_gamma   90.00
#
_symmetry.space_group_name_H-M   'P 1'
#
loop_
_entity.id
_entity.type
_entity.pdbx_description
1 polymer ?
#
loop_
_entity_poly.entity_id
_entity_poly.type
_entity_poly.pdbx_seq_one_letter_code
_entity_poly.pdbx_strand_id
1 'polypeptide(L)' 'MGRRTPTAPNPAYRTRCFEEWQVDGVEHDCSLLPEQIAEWVTVQDQRIPLQSLADWRRYYQLMDRPEKVRMIDAPDR' A
#
# COMPACT_ATOMS: atom_id res chain seq x y z
N MET A 1 6.93 -16.02 -3.20
CA MET A 1 5.75 -16.00 -2.27
C MET A 1 6.15 -15.24 -1.01
N GLY A 2 5.45 -14.14 -0.69
CA GLY A 2 5.92 -13.19 0.32
C GLY A 2 5.62 -13.57 1.77
N ARG A 3 6.57 -13.36 2.68
CA ARG A 3 6.41 -13.57 4.13
C ARG A 3 6.15 -12.22 4.81
N ARG A 4 5.19 -12.21 5.73
CA ARG A 4 4.98 -11.09 6.67
C ARG A 4 6.04 -11.18 7.75
N THR A 5 6.86 -10.16 7.90
CA THR A 5 7.76 -10.02 9.05
C THR A 5 7.07 -9.22 10.14
N PRO A 6 7.06 -9.69 11.40
CA PRO A 6 6.62 -8.87 12.52
C PRO A 6 7.77 -7.92 12.87
N THR A 7 7.82 -6.77 12.23
CA THR A 7 8.78 -5.74 12.58
C THR A 7 8.17 -4.90 13.69
N ALA A 8 8.89 -4.81 14.81
CA ALA A 8 8.47 -4.11 16.00
C ALA A 8 7.86 -2.72 15.67
N PRO A 9 6.90 -2.21 16.47
CA PRO A 9 6.27 -0.93 16.20
C PRO A 9 7.33 0.16 16.04
N ASN A 10 7.36 0.78 14.85
CA ASN A 10 8.25 1.89 14.58
C ASN A 10 7.85 3.06 15.51
N PRO A 11 8.73 3.52 16.42
CA PRO A 11 8.39 4.56 17.39
C PRO A 11 8.04 5.91 16.75
N ALA A 12 8.37 6.12 15.47
CA ALA A 12 7.96 7.30 14.71
C ALA A 12 6.45 7.28 14.36
N TYR A 13 5.81 6.11 14.31
CA TYR A 13 4.41 5.95 13.92
C TYR A 13 3.60 5.30 15.05
N ARG A 14 2.68 6.05 15.66
CA ARG A 14 1.80 5.58 16.78
C ARG A 14 0.67 4.64 16.34
N THR A 15 0.75 4.05 15.16
CA THR A 15 -0.26 3.16 14.60
C THR A 15 0.21 1.71 14.64
N ARG A 16 -0.71 0.73 14.58
CA ARG A 16 -0.34 -0.69 14.45
C ARG A 16 0.68 -0.82 13.31
N CYS A 17 1.77 -1.55 13.54
CA CYS A 17 2.90 -1.69 12.63
C CYS A 17 2.44 -1.77 11.17
N PHE A 18 3.03 -0.93 10.32
CA PHE A 18 2.87 -1.06 8.87
C PHE A 18 3.43 -2.42 8.49
N GLU A 19 2.60 -3.30 7.92
CA GLU A 19 3.00 -4.67 7.61
C GLU A 19 4.07 -4.63 6.53
N GLU A 20 5.32 -4.96 6.87
CA GLU A 20 6.42 -5.11 5.90
C GLU A 20 6.29 -6.47 5.19
N TRP A 21 6.33 -6.44 3.86
CA TRP A 21 6.20 -7.62 3.02
C TRP A 21 7.53 -7.96 2.37
N GLN A 22 8.08 -9.12 2.72
CA GLN A 22 9.24 -9.69 2.03
C GLN A 22 8.76 -10.58 0.91
N VAL A 23 8.98 -10.21 -0.35
CA VAL A 23 8.72 -11.10 -1.51
C VAL A 23 10.05 -11.63 -2.01
N ASP A 24 10.21 -12.95 -2.01
CA ASP A 24 11.43 -13.65 -2.49
C ASP A 24 12.74 -13.16 -1.84
N GLY A 25 12.66 -12.70 -0.58
CA GLY A 25 13.79 -12.17 0.19
C GLY A 25 14.10 -10.69 -0.04
N VAL A 26 13.30 -10.00 -0.86
CA VAL A 26 13.38 -8.55 -1.09
C VAL A 26 12.32 -7.84 -0.26
N GLU A 27 12.75 -6.86 0.53
CA GLU A 27 11.86 -5.97 1.26
C GLU A 27 11.24 -4.96 0.29
N HIS A 28 9.92 -4.89 0.27
CA HIS A 28 9.19 -3.93 -0.52
C HIS A 28 8.61 -2.84 0.37
N ASP A 29 9.25 -1.67 0.37
CA ASP A 29 8.71 -0.47 0.98
C ASP A 29 7.48 0.01 0.18
N CYS A 30 6.35 0.10 0.86
CA CYS A 30 5.08 0.59 0.31
C CYS A 30 4.71 1.96 0.88
N SER A 31 5.68 2.71 1.41
CA SER A 31 5.50 4.08 1.89
C SER A 31 5.10 5.01 0.75
N LEU A 32 4.20 5.96 1.04
CA LEU A 32 3.78 6.98 0.08
C LEU A 32 4.82 8.10 0.04
N LEU A 33 5.61 8.15 -1.03
CA LEU A 33 6.53 9.26 -1.27
C LEU A 33 5.82 10.43 -2.00
N PRO A 34 6.28 11.69 -1.83
CA PRO A 34 5.67 12.85 -2.48
C PRO A 34 5.56 12.72 -4.00
N GLU A 35 6.52 12.05 -4.64
CA GLU A 35 6.58 11.84 -6.09
C GLU A 35 5.54 10.83 -6.58
N GLN A 36 4.97 10.04 -5.68
CA GLN A 36 3.98 9.00 -5.97
C GLN A 36 2.54 9.48 -5.74
N ILE A 37 2.35 10.74 -5.33
CA ILE A 37 1.02 11.31 -5.12
C ILE A 37 0.39 11.58 -6.49
N ALA A 38 -0.59 10.77 -6.86
CA ALA A 38 -1.32 10.89 -8.12
C ALA A 38 -2.47 11.89 -8.03
N GLU A 39 -3.14 11.95 -6.88
CA GLU A 39 -4.31 12.82 -6.68
C GLU A 39 -4.40 13.32 -5.23
N TRP A 40 -5.20 14.36 -5.02
CA TRP A 40 -5.59 14.82 -3.68
C TRP A 40 -7.11 14.82 -3.56
N VAL A 41 -7.62 14.25 -2.49
CA VAL A 41 -9.04 14.30 -2.12
C VAL A 41 -9.22 15.06 -0.81
N THR A 42 -10.32 15.80 -0.69
CA THR A 42 -10.67 16.46 0.58
C THR A 42 -11.74 15.64 1.29
N VAL A 43 -11.44 15.21 2.51
CA VAL A 43 -12.39 14.48 3.37
C VAL A 43 -12.48 15.23 4.70
N GLN A 44 -13.68 15.71 5.05
CA GLN A 44 -13.92 16.47 6.30
C GLN A 44 -12.90 17.61 6.48
N ASP A 45 -12.71 18.43 5.44
CA ASP A 45 -11.77 19.56 5.38
C ASP A 45 -10.28 19.20 5.46
N GLN A 46 -9.93 17.91 5.54
CA GLN A 46 -8.55 17.45 5.45
C GLN A 46 -8.20 17.05 4.01
N ARG A 47 -7.12 17.63 3.48
CA ARG A 47 -6.56 17.24 2.18
C ARG A 47 -5.72 15.97 2.37
N ILE A 48 -6.09 14.89 1.67
CA ILE A 48 -5.46 13.57 1.75
C ILE A 48 -4.80 13.25 0.40
N PRO A 49 -3.50 12.92 0.38
CA PRO A 49 -2.84 12.49 -0.85
C PRO A 49 -3.20 11.04 -1.18
N LEU A 50 -3.46 10.77 -2.45
CA LEU A 50 -3.78 9.44 -2.97
C LEU A 50 -2.69 8.99 -3.95
N GLN A 51 -2.26 7.75 -3.79
CA GLN A 51 -1.39 7.07 -4.76
C GLN A 51 -2.22 6.52 -5.92
N SER A 52 -1.57 6.21 -7.05
CA SER A 52 -2.26 5.65 -8.22
C SER A 52 -2.79 4.24 -7.95
N LEU A 53 -3.92 3.87 -8.57
CA LEU A 53 -4.44 2.51 -8.51
C LEU A 53 -3.46 1.47 -9.11
N ALA A 54 -2.61 1.89 -10.04
CA ALA A 54 -1.58 1.04 -10.63
C ALA A 54 -0.52 0.61 -9.60
N ASP A 55 -0.11 1.52 -8.71
CA ASP A 55 0.83 1.20 -7.61
C ASP A 55 0.19 0.25 -6.61
N TRP A 56 -1.05 0.52 -6.20
CA TRP A 56 -1.82 -0.37 -5.32
C TRP A 56 -1.99 -1.78 -5.91
N ARG A 57 -2.28 -1.87 -7.21
CA ARG A 57 -2.37 -3.15 -7.94
C ARG A 57 -1.06 -3.93 -7.86
N ARG A 58 0.08 -3.26 -8.10
CA ARG A 58 1.42 -3.87 -8.00
C ARG A 58 1.69 -4.38 -6.60
N TYR A 59 1.39 -3.59 -5.57
CA TYR A 59 1.58 -3.99 -4.18
C TYR A 59 0.72 -5.20 -3.83
N TYR A 60 -0.57 -5.21 -4.19
CA TYR A 60 -1.43 -6.35 -3.90
C TYR A 60 -1.02 -7.62 -4.64
N GLN A 61 -0.45 -7.50 -5.84
CA GLN A 61 0.13 -8.62 -6.55
C GLN A 61 1.38 -9.17 -5.81
N LEU A 62 2.25 -8.29 -5.32
CA LEU A 62 3.43 -8.65 -4.53
C LEU A 62 3.04 -9.33 -3.19
N MET A 63 2.00 -8.82 -2.54
CA MET A 63 1.46 -9.37 -1.28
C MET A 63 0.63 -10.65 -1.45
N ASP A 64 0.49 -11.18 -2.67
CA ASP A 64 -0.36 -12.33 -2.99
C ASP A 64 -1.82 -12.16 -2.53
N ARG A 65 -2.40 -10.97 -2.79
CA ARG A 65 -3.81 -10.63 -2.51
C ARG A 65 -4.63 -10.55 -3.80
N PRO A 66 -4.94 -11.68 -4.46
CA PRO A 66 -5.55 -11.70 -5.80
C PRO A 66 -6.96 -11.10 -5.82
N GLU A 67 -7.73 -11.20 -4.72
CA GLU A 67 -9.06 -10.61 -4.62
C GLU A 67 -9.01 -9.07 -4.74
N LYS A 68 -7.99 -8.44 -4.15
CA LYS A 68 -7.79 -6.99 -4.23
C LYS A 68 -7.34 -6.54 -5.62
N VAL A 69 -6.48 -7.31 -6.27
CA VAL A 69 -6.09 -7.08 -7.67
C VAL A 69 -7.31 -7.14 -8.59
N ARG A 70 -8.14 -8.18 -8.44
CA ARG A 70 -9.39 -8.32 -9.23
C ARG A 70 -10.36 -7.17 -9.01
N MET A 71 -10.45 -6.65 -7.78
CA MET A 71 -11.30 -5.50 -7.48
C MET A 71 -10.85 -4.23 -8.20
N ILE A 72 -9.53 -4.04 -8.37
CA ILE A 72 -8.96 -2.90 -9.10
C ILE A 72 -9.09 -3.11 -10.63
N ASP A 73 -8.87 -4.33 -11.11
CA ASP A 73 -8.96 -4.68 -12.53
C ASP A 73 -10.43 -4.78 -13.02
N ALA A 74 -11.40 -4.81 -12.10
CA ALA A 74 -12.81 -4.84 -12.45
C ALA A 74 -13.21 -3.51 -13.10
N PRO A 75 -13.99 -3.53 -14.19
CA PRO A 75 -14.48 -2.31 -14.80
C PRO A 75 -15.35 -1.54 -13.80
N ASP A 76 -15.19 -0.22 -13.75
CA ASP A 76 -16.08 0.67 -13.02
C ASP A 76 -17.53 0.36 -13.42
N ARG A 77 -18.37 0.12 -12.43
CA ARG A 77 -19.75 -0.33 -12.60
C ARG A 77 -20.70 0.84 -12.73
#